data_AF-A0A519HMI9-F1
#
_entry.id   AF-A0A519HMI9-F1
#
_cell.length_a   1.000
_cell.length_b   1.000
_cell.length_c   1.000
_cell.angle_alpha   90.00
_cell.angle_beta   90.00
_cell.angle_gamma   90.00
#
_symmetry.space_group_name_H-M   'P 1'
#
loop_
_entity.id
_entity.type
_entity.pdbx_description
1 polymer ?
#
loop_
_entity_poly.entity_id
_entity_poly.type
_entity_poly.pdbx_seq_one_letter_code
_entity_poly.pdbx_strand_id
1 'polypeptide(L)'
;MLAVLSVEARKLNRSLAALLAVAAPTLIAIFVFFNMLRGKAPQPWEMYTQGSTGIWAFFMLPMSVTALTALVAHMEHGPRAWDHLRALPVARWKLYAAKAICVLVVVAAMSLMNLLLTWGAVSLAAAVKPVLTPTGVFDLGAQLILLGKVMLAATLMIAIQFWIAMRYSSFVPALAVGIGGTFFSVVATAAKQGVFFPWQMPVNMLATEAWRTQTALALGGGLGAVVLVLAVIHLARREVL
;
A
#
# COMPACT_ATOMS: atom_id res chain seq x y z
N MET A 1 -2.37 16.91 18.04
CA MET A 1 -2.20 15.86 17.01
C MET A 1 -1.54 16.43 15.75
N LEU A 2 -2.04 17.57 15.24
CA LEU A 2 -1.51 18.24 14.05
C LEU A 2 0.01 18.51 14.10
N ALA A 3 0.54 18.99 15.23
CA ALA A 3 1.98 19.22 15.39
C ALA A 3 2.83 17.93 15.28
N VAL A 4 2.33 16.79 15.78
CA VAL A 4 3.05 15.51 15.67
C VAL A 4 3.01 15.02 14.22
N LEU A 5 1.86 15.13 13.56
CA LEU A 5 1.70 14.77 12.15
C LEU A 5 2.61 15.60 11.23
N SER A 6 2.76 16.90 11.47
CA SER A 6 3.62 17.76 10.63
C SER A 6 5.10 17.40 10.76
N VAL A 7 5.54 17.04 11.97
CA VAL A 7 6.90 16.54 12.21
C VAL A 7 7.13 15.20 11.49
N GLU A 8 6.19 14.27 11.62
CA GLU A 8 6.29 12.96 10.96
C GLU A 8 6.28 13.07 9.42
N ALA A 9 5.43 13.93 8.86
CA ALA A 9 5.44 14.22 7.43
C ALA A 9 6.78 14.82 6.96
N ARG A 10 7.40 15.69 7.76
CA ARG A 10 8.71 16.27 7.44
C ARG A 10 9.84 15.23 7.49
N LYS A 11 9.77 14.25 8.41
CA LYS A 11 10.72 13.13 8.47
C LYS A 11 10.65 12.29 7.19
N LEU A 12 9.45 11.99 6.71
CA LEU A 12 9.25 11.22 5.48
C LEU A 12 9.93 11.86 4.26
N ASN A 13 9.83 13.18 4.10
CA ASN A 13 10.46 13.92 3.00
C ASN A 13 11.99 13.88 3.05
N ARG A 14 12.58 13.70 4.22
CA ARG A 14 14.04 13.58 4.40
C ARG A 14 14.53 12.13 4.36
N SER A 15 13.63 11.19 4.11
CA SER A 15 13.91 9.75 4.03
C SER A 15 13.75 9.23 2.60
N LEU A 16 14.12 7.97 2.38
CA LEU A 16 13.86 7.27 1.11
C LEU A 16 12.36 6.99 0.86
N ALA A 17 11.46 7.36 1.77
CA ALA A 17 10.02 7.15 1.61
C ALA A 17 9.44 7.94 0.42
N ALA A 18 9.92 9.17 0.18
CA ALA A 18 9.50 9.95 -0.99
C ALA A 18 9.96 9.30 -2.31
N LEU A 19 11.19 8.77 -2.34
CA LEU A 19 11.69 8.03 -3.49
C LEU A 19 10.87 6.76 -3.73
N LEU A 20 10.58 5.98 -2.69
CA LEU A 20 9.72 4.81 -2.77
C LEU A 20 8.32 5.16 -3.30
N ALA A 21 7.75 6.26 -2.79
CA ALA A 21 6.42 6.72 -3.16
C ALA A 21 6.30 6.98 -4.66
N VAL A 22 7.34 7.51 -5.30
CA VAL A 22 7.39 7.73 -6.76
C VAL A 22 7.80 6.48 -7.51
N ALA A 23 8.82 5.76 -7.04
CA ALA A 23 9.43 4.65 -7.76
C ALA A 23 8.44 3.51 -8.00
N ALA A 24 7.66 3.11 -7.00
CA ALA A 24 6.79 1.94 -7.14
C ALA A 24 5.66 2.14 -8.17
N PRO A 25 4.85 3.22 -8.13
CA PRO A 25 3.90 3.55 -9.19
C PRO A 25 4.54 3.72 -10.57
N THR A 26 5.74 4.32 -10.63
CA THR A 26 6.45 4.54 -11.91
C THR A 26 6.86 3.23 -12.57
N LEU A 27 7.31 2.24 -11.80
CA LEU A 27 7.66 0.93 -12.34
C LEU A 27 6.46 0.22 -12.98
N ILE A 28 5.26 0.35 -12.39
CA ILE A 28 4.03 -0.17 -13.01
C ILE A 28 3.72 0.57 -14.30
N ALA A 29 3.79 1.90 -14.30
CA ALA A 29 3.52 2.71 -15.48
C ALA A 29 4.47 2.38 -16.65
N ILE A 30 5.76 2.22 -16.37
CA ILE A 30 6.76 1.74 -17.34
C ILE A 30 6.37 0.37 -17.89
N PHE A 31 6.00 -0.57 -17.00
CA PHE A 31 5.57 -1.90 -17.41
C PHE A 31 4.33 -1.84 -18.32
N VAL A 32 3.30 -1.08 -17.94
CA VAL A 32 2.07 -0.91 -18.72
C VAL A 32 2.36 -0.28 -20.09
N PHE A 33 3.19 0.76 -20.15
CA PHE A 33 3.60 1.41 -21.40
C PHE A 33 4.23 0.40 -22.38
N PHE A 34 5.25 -0.33 -21.94
CA PHE A 34 5.93 -1.30 -22.79
C PHE A 34 5.07 -2.52 -23.10
N ASN A 35 4.20 -2.94 -22.17
CA ASN A 35 3.26 -4.03 -22.41
C ASN A 35 2.25 -3.66 -23.51
N MET A 36 1.72 -2.43 -23.46
CA MET A 36 0.82 -1.91 -24.48
C MET A 36 1.48 -1.87 -25.85
N LEU A 37 2.71 -1.34 -25.98
CA LEU A 37 3.40 -1.24 -27.28
C LEU A 37 3.62 -2.60 -27.99
N ARG A 38 3.74 -3.68 -27.21
CA ARG A 38 3.81 -5.06 -27.74
C ARG A 38 2.47 -5.59 -28.24
N GLY A 39 1.36 -4.96 -27.84
CA GLY A 39 0.02 -5.27 -28.29
C GLY A 39 -0.13 -5.17 -29.81
N LYS A 40 -1.03 -6.00 -30.35
CA LYS A 40 -1.34 -6.08 -31.78
C LYS A 40 -2.70 -5.47 -32.14
N ALA A 41 -3.60 -5.36 -31.17
CA ALA A 41 -4.94 -4.86 -31.34
C ALA A 41 -5.28 -3.90 -30.18
N PRO A 42 -6.15 -2.91 -30.42
CA PRO A 42 -6.61 -2.02 -29.36
C PRO A 42 -7.39 -2.79 -28.30
N GLN A 43 -7.25 -2.38 -27.04
CA GLN A 43 -7.96 -2.96 -25.90
C GLN A 43 -8.77 -1.88 -25.17
N PRO A 44 -9.83 -2.26 -24.44
CA PRO A 44 -10.58 -1.30 -23.65
C PRO A 44 -9.72 -0.64 -22.58
N TRP A 45 -10.00 0.62 -22.24
CA TRP A 45 -9.37 1.33 -21.12
C TRP A 45 -9.37 0.52 -19.82
N GLU A 46 -10.48 -0.18 -19.56
CA GLU A 46 -10.66 -1.02 -18.38
C GLU A 46 -9.59 -2.12 -18.26
N MET A 47 -9.13 -2.70 -19.38
CA MET A 47 -8.13 -3.75 -19.34
C MET A 47 -6.78 -3.23 -18.82
N TYR A 48 -6.40 -2.00 -19.22
CA TYR A 48 -5.15 -1.37 -18.76
C TYR A 48 -5.26 -0.91 -17.30
N THR A 49 -6.38 -0.32 -16.90
CA THR A 49 -6.58 0.17 -15.53
C THR A 49 -6.75 -0.96 -14.53
N GLN A 50 -7.51 -2.01 -14.86
CA GLN A 50 -7.62 -3.21 -14.01
C GLN A 50 -6.30 -3.97 -13.96
N GLY A 51 -5.59 -4.10 -15.09
CA GLY A 51 -4.27 -4.74 -15.12
C GLY A 51 -3.25 -4.04 -14.22
N SER A 52 -3.18 -2.70 -14.31
CA SER A 52 -2.35 -1.88 -13.43
C SER A 52 -2.76 -2.02 -11.96
N THR A 53 -4.06 -1.93 -11.66
CA THR A 53 -4.59 -2.10 -10.31
C THR A 53 -4.32 -3.50 -9.76
N GLY A 54 -4.35 -4.53 -10.60
CA GLY A 54 -4.00 -5.90 -10.23
C GLY A 54 -2.54 -6.04 -9.83
N ILE A 55 -1.61 -5.52 -10.64
CA ILE A 55 -0.17 -5.51 -10.32
C ILE A 55 0.09 -4.72 -9.04
N TRP A 56 -0.59 -3.57 -8.89
CA TRP A 56 -0.52 -2.76 -7.68
C TRP A 56 -1.00 -3.55 -6.46
N ALA A 57 -2.24 -4.01 -6.46
CA ALA A 57 -2.87 -4.65 -5.30
C ALA A 57 -2.21 -5.99 -4.92
N PHE A 58 -1.74 -6.77 -5.90
CA PHE A 58 -1.17 -8.09 -5.67
C PHE A 58 0.28 -8.05 -5.16
N PHE A 59 1.11 -7.19 -5.75
CA PHE A 59 2.57 -7.23 -5.54
C PHE A 59 3.14 -5.91 -5.05
N MET A 60 2.96 -4.83 -5.81
CA MET A 60 3.66 -3.57 -5.52
C MET A 60 3.17 -2.91 -4.24
N LEU A 61 1.87 -3.01 -3.92
CA LEU A 61 1.29 -2.48 -2.69
C LEU A 61 1.85 -3.21 -1.45
N PRO A 62 1.78 -4.56 -1.32
CA PRO A 62 2.43 -5.26 -0.21
C PRO A 62 3.91 -4.96 -0.03
N MET A 63 4.68 -4.93 -1.13
CA MET A 63 6.11 -4.62 -1.10
C MET A 63 6.37 -3.18 -0.67
N SER A 64 5.60 -2.22 -1.19
CA SER A 64 5.69 -0.81 -0.82
C SER A 64 5.34 -0.58 0.64
N VAL A 65 4.28 -1.22 1.15
CA VAL A 65 3.90 -1.15 2.56
C VAL A 65 5.02 -1.70 3.43
N THR A 66 5.58 -2.85 3.09
CA THR A 66 6.69 -3.48 3.82
C THR A 66 7.89 -2.54 3.92
N ALA A 67 8.33 -2.00 2.77
CA ALA A 67 9.47 -1.07 2.71
C ALA A 67 9.17 0.24 3.44
N LEU A 68 7.98 0.80 3.26
CA LEU A 68 7.57 2.06 3.88
C LEU A 68 7.52 1.94 5.40
N THR A 69 6.90 0.88 5.94
CA THR A 69 6.84 0.69 7.40
C THR A 69 8.22 0.43 7.99
N ALA A 70 9.09 -0.28 7.27
CA ALA A 70 10.49 -0.48 7.66
C ALA A 70 11.27 0.83 7.68
N LEU A 71 11.12 1.69 6.66
CA LEU A 71 11.74 3.02 6.62
C LEU A 71 11.24 3.91 7.77
N VAL A 72 9.92 3.91 8.03
CA VAL A 72 9.32 4.65 9.15
C VAL A 72 9.87 4.16 10.49
N ALA A 73 10.06 2.85 10.66
CA ALA A 73 10.68 2.29 11.86
C ALA A 73 12.15 2.67 11.98
N HIS A 74 12.90 2.59 10.87
CA HIS A 74 14.33 2.85 10.83
C HIS A 74 14.68 4.29 11.20
N MET A 75 13.84 5.27 10.82
CA MET A 75 14.00 6.67 11.24
C MET A 75 14.02 6.84 12.75
N GLU A 76 13.43 5.91 13.50
CA GLU A 76 13.39 5.96 14.97
C GLU A 76 14.40 5.02 15.62
N HIS A 77 14.52 3.79 15.12
CA HIS A 77 15.42 2.78 15.69
C HIS A 77 16.89 3.01 15.35
N GLY A 78 17.19 3.45 14.12
CA GLY A 78 18.56 3.69 13.65
C GLY A 78 19.32 4.70 14.52
N PRO A 79 18.82 5.93 14.67
CA PRO A 79 19.45 6.95 15.51
C PRO A 79 19.06 6.86 17.00
N ARG A 80 18.35 5.82 17.43
CA ARG A 80 17.78 5.69 18.79
C ARG A 80 16.90 6.89 19.20
N ALA A 81 16.18 7.48 18.26
CA ALA A 81 15.35 8.66 18.50
C ALA A 81 14.15 8.41 19.44
N TRP A 82 13.80 7.13 19.68
CA TRP A 82 12.75 6.75 20.63
C TRP A 82 12.98 7.27 22.05
N ASP A 83 14.23 7.37 22.51
CA ASP A 83 14.56 7.84 23.86
C ASP A 83 14.15 9.31 24.02
N HIS A 84 14.53 10.14 23.04
CA HIS A 84 14.13 11.54 23.00
C HIS A 84 12.62 11.71 22.82
N LEU A 85 12.01 10.97 21.88
CA LEU A 85 10.58 11.08 21.60
C LEU A 85 9.70 10.71 22.80
N ARG A 86 10.13 9.75 23.62
CA ARG A 86 9.38 9.30 24.80
C ARG A 86 9.58 10.19 26.02
N ALA A 87 10.63 11.01 26.05
CA ALA A 87 10.84 12.03 27.07
C ALA A 87 9.98 13.29 26.84
N LEU A 88 9.48 13.50 25.61
CA LEU A 88 8.58 14.60 25.32
C LEU A 88 7.27 14.48 26.13
N PRO A 89 6.67 15.61 26.59
CA PRO A 89 5.41 15.63 27.32
C PRO A 89 4.21 15.41 26.37
N VAL A 90 4.28 14.37 25.54
CA VAL A 90 3.27 14.00 24.55
C VAL A 90 2.84 12.56 24.81
N ALA A 91 1.53 12.32 24.80
CA ALA A 91 0.99 10.97 24.97
C ALA A 91 1.56 10.03 23.90
N ARG A 92 2.17 8.92 24.32
CA ARG A 92 2.91 7.99 23.45
C ARG A 92 2.08 7.46 22.27
N TRP A 93 0.78 7.22 22.47
CA TRP A 93 -0.13 6.77 21.41
C TRP A 93 -0.21 7.76 20.25
N LYS A 94 -0.05 9.08 20.50
CA LYS A 94 -0.06 10.11 19.45
C LYS A 94 1.13 9.96 18.50
N LEU A 95 2.27 9.51 19.01
CA LEU A 95 3.48 9.27 18.20
C LEU A 95 3.27 8.10 17.24
N TYR A 96 2.76 6.96 17.75
CA TYR A 96 2.48 5.80 16.91
C TYR A 96 1.31 6.04 15.95
N ALA A 97 0.23 6.69 16.42
CA ALA A 97 -0.91 7.03 15.57
C ALA A 97 -0.51 7.98 14.44
N ALA A 98 0.35 8.96 14.70
CA ALA A 98 0.83 9.87 13.66
C ALA A 98 1.59 9.12 12.57
N LYS A 99 2.46 8.17 12.95
CA LYS A 99 3.19 7.31 11.99
C LYS A 99 2.24 6.43 11.18
N ALA A 100 1.27 5.80 11.83
CA ALA A 100 0.27 4.97 11.15
C ALA A 100 -0.55 5.80 10.13
N ILE A 101 -0.98 7.01 10.51
CA ILE A 101 -1.68 7.93 9.61
C ILE A 101 -0.78 8.33 8.43
N CYS A 102 0.49 8.68 8.69
CA CYS A 102 1.44 9.02 7.63
C CYS A 102 1.66 7.85 6.67
N VAL A 103 1.77 6.60 7.16
CA VAL A 103 1.85 5.41 6.31
C VAL A 103 0.60 5.28 5.44
N LEU A 104 -0.60 5.39 6.01
CA LEU A 104 -1.85 5.31 5.25
C LEU A 104 -1.95 6.41 4.17
N VAL A 105 -1.58 7.64 4.51
CA VAL A 105 -1.59 8.78 3.57
C VAL A 105 -0.61 8.56 2.43
N VAL A 106 0.61 8.10 2.70
CA VAL A 106 1.60 7.80 1.66
C VAL A 106 1.12 6.67 0.76
N VAL A 107 0.55 5.59 1.31
CA VAL A 107 0.01 4.48 0.52
C VAL A 107 -1.17 4.93 -0.37
N ALA A 108 -2.06 5.78 0.16
CA ALA A 108 -3.13 6.38 -0.63
C ALA A 108 -2.57 7.26 -1.75
N ALA A 109 -1.56 8.09 -1.47
CA ALA A 109 -0.89 8.91 -2.48
C ALA A 109 -0.22 8.07 -3.57
N MET A 110 0.44 6.97 -3.21
CA MET A 110 1.01 6.02 -4.18
C MET A 110 -0.06 5.39 -5.05
N SER A 111 -1.21 5.03 -4.47
CA SER A 111 -2.33 4.43 -5.22
C SER A 111 -2.94 5.41 -6.23
N LEU A 112 -3.11 6.68 -5.84
CA LEU A 112 -3.54 7.74 -6.76
C LEU A 112 -2.50 8.02 -7.83
N MET A 113 -1.22 8.04 -7.46
CA MET A 113 -0.14 8.24 -8.43
C MET A 113 -0.04 7.08 -9.41
N ASN A 114 -0.33 5.84 -8.98
CA ASN A 114 -0.42 4.68 -9.87
C ASN A 114 -1.50 4.90 -10.94
N LEU A 115 -2.68 5.39 -10.57
CA LEU A 115 -3.75 5.73 -11.52
C LEU A 115 -3.30 6.79 -12.52
N LEU A 116 -2.77 7.91 -12.02
CA LEU A 116 -2.32 9.02 -12.86
C LEU A 116 -1.22 8.60 -13.84
N LEU A 117 -0.22 7.87 -13.37
CA LEU A 117 0.88 7.39 -14.19
C LEU A 117 0.44 6.29 -15.17
N THR A 118 -0.52 5.44 -14.79
CA THR A 118 -1.11 4.46 -15.72
C THR A 118 -1.84 5.17 -16.85
N TRP A 119 -2.67 6.16 -16.53
CA TRP A 119 -3.35 6.97 -17.55
C TRP A 119 -2.35 7.66 -18.48
N GLY A 120 -1.29 8.26 -17.92
CA GLY A 120 -0.22 8.89 -18.70
C GLY A 120 0.54 7.89 -19.58
N ALA A 121 0.88 6.73 -19.05
CA ALA A 121 1.57 5.66 -19.78
C ALA A 121 0.74 5.15 -20.97
N VAL A 122 -0.54 4.87 -20.75
CA VAL A 122 -1.45 4.39 -21.81
C VAL A 122 -1.63 5.47 -22.89
N SER A 123 -1.84 6.73 -22.47
CA SER A 123 -2.00 7.86 -23.41
C SER A 123 -0.73 8.09 -24.24
N LEU A 124 0.44 8.00 -23.62
CA LEU A 124 1.73 8.12 -24.31
C LEU A 124 1.96 6.96 -25.29
N ALA A 125 1.64 5.72 -24.89
CA ALA A 125 1.75 4.56 -25.76
C ALA A 125 0.80 4.65 -26.97
N ALA A 126 -0.42 5.17 -26.79
CA ALA A 126 -1.34 5.45 -27.88
C ALA A 126 -0.79 6.53 -28.83
N ALA A 127 -0.15 7.58 -28.32
CA ALA A 127 0.49 8.59 -29.15
C ALA A 127 1.66 8.02 -29.98
N VAL A 128 2.45 7.11 -29.40
CA VAL A 128 3.57 6.44 -30.09
C VAL A 128 3.08 5.42 -31.13
N LYS A 129 2.01 4.69 -30.83
CA LYS A 129 1.44 3.66 -31.72
C LYS A 129 -0.09 3.81 -31.82
N PRO A 130 -0.60 4.75 -32.65
CA PRO A 130 -2.02 5.11 -32.70
C PRO A 130 -2.99 3.97 -33.02
N VAL A 131 -2.53 2.92 -33.72
CA VAL A 131 -3.33 1.70 -33.98
C VAL A 131 -3.75 0.98 -32.70
N LEU A 132 -3.09 1.25 -31.56
CA LEU A 132 -3.42 0.67 -30.25
C LEU A 132 -4.28 1.59 -29.38
N THR A 133 -4.77 2.71 -29.91
CA THR A 133 -5.58 3.66 -29.12
C THR A 133 -6.67 2.90 -28.34
N PRO A 134 -6.73 3.04 -27.00
CA PRO A 134 -7.66 2.26 -26.20
C PRO A 134 -9.10 2.56 -26.56
N THR A 135 -9.93 1.52 -26.55
CA THR A 135 -11.37 1.62 -26.81
C THR A 135 -12.15 1.81 -25.52
N GLY A 136 -13.44 2.11 -25.64
CA GLY A 136 -14.32 2.35 -24.48
C GLY A 136 -14.03 3.67 -23.77
N VAL A 137 -14.66 3.86 -22.61
CA VAL A 137 -14.57 5.10 -21.82
C VAL A 137 -13.64 4.88 -20.64
N PHE A 138 -12.76 5.84 -20.38
CA PHE A 138 -12.01 5.89 -19.13
C PHE A 138 -12.93 6.38 -18.00
N ASP A 139 -13.50 5.43 -17.24
CA ASP A 139 -14.34 5.74 -16.09
C ASP A 139 -13.50 6.03 -14.84
N LEU A 140 -13.13 7.30 -14.66
CA LEU A 140 -12.37 7.76 -13.50
C LEU A 140 -13.10 7.46 -12.18
N GLY A 141 -14.42 7.56 -12.14
CA GLY A 141 -15.22 7.34 -10.94
C GLY A 141 -15.16 5.90 -10.46
N ALA A 142 -15.39 4.95 -11.37
CA ALA A 142 -15.27 3.52 -11.07
C ALA A 142 -13.85 3.15 -10.63
N GLN A 143 -12.81 3.73 -11.26
CA GLN A 143 -11.42 3.47 -10.87
C GLN A 143 -11.08 4.02 -9.48
N LEU A 144 -11.56 5.22 -9.12
CA LEU A 144 -11.37 5.78 -7.79
C LEU A 144 -12.09 4.95 -6.71
N ILE A 145 -13.30 4.47 -7.00
CA ILE A 145 -14.04 3.58 -6.09
C ILE A 145 -13.27 2.26 -5.89
N LEU A 146 -12.77 1.67 -6.97
CA LEU A 146 -11.97 0.44 -6.90
C LEU A 146 -10.70 0.65 -6.06
N LEU A 147 -9.94 1.71 -6.30
CA LEU A 147 -8.74 2.03 -5.51
C LEU A 147 -9.06 2.30 -4.04
N GLY A 148 -10.17 2.97 -3.76
CA GLY A 148 -10.66 3.15 -2.39
C GLY A 148 -10.94 1.81 -1.70
N LYS A 149 -11.60 0.87 -2.39
CA LYS A 149 -11.83 -0.49 -1.87
C LYS A 149 -10.53 -1.26 -1.67
N VAL A 150 -9.59 -1.18 -2.61
CA VAL A 150 -8.25 -1.80 -2.49
C VAL A 150 -7.51 -1.26 -1.27
N MET A 151 -7.53 0.05 -1.07
CA MET A 151 -6.92 0.70 0.09
C MET A 151 -7.57 0.24 1.41
N LEU A 152 -8.90 0.21 1.48
CA LEU A 152 -9.62 -0.27 2.65
C LEU A 152 -9.27 -1.73 2.93
N ALA A 153 -9.32 -2.62 1.94
CA ALA A 153 -9.00 -4.03 2.08
C ALA A 153 -7.52 -4.28 2.47
N ALA A 154 -6.61 -3.36 2.18
CA ALA A 154 -5.20 -3.44 2.57
C ALA A 154 -4.94 -3.09 4.04
N THR A 155 -5.91 -2.50 4.76
CA THR A 155 -5.69 -1.95 6.11
C THR A 155 -5.16 -3.00 7.09
N LEU A 156 -5.66 -4.23 7.05
CA LEU A 156 -5.19 -5.32 7.90
C LEU A 156 -3.72 -5.67 7.65
N MET A 157 -3.33 -5.78 6.38
CA MET A 157 -1.93 -6.02 6.00
C MET A 157 -1.04 -4.86 6.46
N ILE A 158 -1.49 -3.61 6.27
CA ILE A 158 -0.77 -2.41 6.73
C ILE A 158 -0.61 -2.42 8.25
N ALA A 159 -1.65 -2.81 8.99
CA ALA A 159 -1.62 -2.88 10.44
C ALA A 159 -0.61 -3.92 10.96
N ILE A 160 -0.59 -5.11 10.36
CA ILE A 160 0.37 -6.17 10.69
C ILE A 160 1.79 -5.67 10.44
N GLN A 161 2.04 -5.12 9.25
CA GLN A 161 3.36 -4.62 8.86
C GLN A 161 3.86 -3.48 9.75
N PHE A 162 2.98 -2.53 10.02
CA PHE A 162 3.27 -1.40 10.89
C PHE A 162 3.61 -1.87 12.30
N TRP A 163 2.81 -2.78 12.86
CA TRP A 163 3.05 -3.32 14.20
C TRP A 163 4.41 -4.01 14.29
N ILE A 164 4.73 -4.91 13.35
CA ILE A 164 6.02 -5.64 13.36
C ILE A 164 7.18 -4.65 13.23
N ALA A 165 7.11 -3.71 12.29
CA ALA A 165 8.19 -2.74 12.06
C ALA A 165 8.43 -1.85 13.29
N MET A 166 7.37 -1.39 13.96
CA MET A 166 7.51 -0.58 15.18
C MET A 166 7.98 -1.42 16.38
N ARG A 167 7.62 -2.70 16.44
CA ARG A 167 7.83 -3.56 17.60
C ARG A 167 9.28 -3.98 17.78
N TYR A 168 10.01 -4.21 16.70
CA TYR A 168 11.39 -4.68 16.71
C TYR A 168 12.35 -3.57 16.27
N SER A 169 13.51 -3.47 16.90
CA SER A 169 14.54 -2.48 16.56
C SER A 169 15.21 -2.75 15.21
N SER A 170 15.24 -4.01 14.79
CA SER A 170 15.71 -4.42 13.47
C SER A 170 14.57 -4.34 12.45
N PHE A 171 14.89 -3.93 11.22
CA PHE A 171 13.94 -3.93 10.10
C PHE A 171 13.69 -5.34 9.53
N VAL A 172 14.54 -6.32 9.88
CA VAL A 172 14.52 -7.68 9.32
C VAL A 172 13.18 -8.41 9.54
N PRO A 173 12.54 -8.40 10.74
CA PRO A 173 11.27 -9.12 10.93
C PRO A 173 10.14 -8.59 10.05
N ALA A 174 10.04 -7.27 9.89
CA ALA A 174 9.03 -6.65 9.03
C ALA A 174 9.28 -7.05 7.56
N LEU A 175 10.54 -6.99 7.12
CA LEU A 175 10.91 -7.39 5.77
C LEU A 175 10.61 -8.87 5.50
N ALA A 176 10.99 -9.76 6.42
CA ALA A 176 10.77 -11.21 6.28
C ALA A 176 9.27 -11.54 6.20
N VAL A 177 8.45 -10.95 7.07
CA VAL A 177 6.99 -11.17 7.05
C VAL A 177 6.36 -10.56 5.80
N GLY A 178 6.84 -9.42 5.32
CA GLY A 178 6.31 -8.80 4.11
C GLY A 178 6.64 -9.50 2.81
N ILE A 179 7.91 -9.86 2.63
CA ILE A 179 8.35 -10.64 1.50
C ILE A 179 7.66 -12.01 1.57
N GLY A 180 7.77 -12.71 2.70
CA GLY A 180 7.12 -14.00 2.90
C GLY A 180 5.62 -13.93 2.60
N GLY A 181 4.90 -12.96 3.17
CA GLY A 181 3.48 -12.78 2.93
C GLY A 181 3.13 -12.55 1.47
N THR A 182 3.94 -11.77 0.75
CA THR A 182 3.75 -11.52 -0.69
C THR A 182 3.96 -12.79 -1.51
N PHE A 183 4.97 -13.61 -1.18
CA PHE A 183 5.19 -14.89 -1.86
C PHE A 183 4.12 -15.93 -1.54
N PHE A 184 3.70 -16.04 -0.27
CA PHE A 184 2.59 -16.92 0.12
C PHE A 184 1.26 -16.48 -0.52
N SER A 185 1.12 -15.19 -0.88
CA SER A 185 -0.02 -14.66 -1.64
C SER A 185 -0.21 -15.40 -2.97
N VAL A 186 0.89 -15.77 -3.65
CA VAL A 186 0.84 -16.54 -4.90
C VAL A 186 0.13 -17.88 -4.69
N VAL A 187 0.51 -18.61 -3.64
CA VAL A 187 -0.11 -19.91 -3.30
C VAL A 187 -1.56 -19.72 -2.85
N ALA A 188 -1.81 -18.68 -2.04
CA ALA A 188 -3.13 -18.37 -1.52
C ALA A 188 -4.14 -18.01 -2.64
N THR A 189 -3.68 -17.52 -3.79
CA THR A 189 -4.54 -17.16 -4.93
C THR A 189 -5.33 -18.37 -5.45
N ALA A 190 -4.71 -19.56 -5.47
CA ALA A 190 -5.34 -20.80 -5.91
C ALA A 190 -6.26 -21.42 -4.84
N ALA A 191 -6.13 -21.02 -3.57
CA ALA A 191 -6.90 -21.58 -2.47
C ALA A 191 -8.23 -20.84 -2.29
N LYS A 192 -9.31 -21.60 -2.01
CA LYS A 192 -10.62 -21.02 -1.65
C LYS A 192 -10.51 -20.15 -0.39
N GLN A 193 -9.64 -20.55 0.53
CA GLN A 193 -9.36 -19.88 1.80
C GLN A 193 -8.43 -18.65 1.64
N GLY A 194 -7.87 -18.40 0.45
CA GLY A 194 -6.98 -17.26 0.20
C GLY A 194 -7.62 -15.90 0.50
N VAL A 195 -8.94 -15.80 0.47
CA VAL A 195 -9.70 -14.58 0.83
C VAL A 195 -9.45 -14.14 2.28
N PHE A 196 -9.10 -15.06 3.18
CA PHE A 196 -8.81 -14.76 4.59
C PHE A 196 -7.37 -14.31 4.82
N PHE A 197 -6.52 -14.39 3.80
CA PHE A 197 -5.11 -14.05 3.93
C PHE A 197 -4.88 -12.54 3.71
N PRO A 198 -4.29 -11.80 4.66
CA PRO A 198 -4.23 -10.32 4.59
C PRO A 198 -3.56 -9.75 3.34
N TRP A 199 -2.51 -10.41 2.82
CA TRP A 199 -1.81 -9.98 1.60
C TRP A 199 -2.62 -10.23 0.32
N GLN A 200 -3.65 -11.07 0.37
CA GLN A 200 -4.57 -11.32 -0.75
C GLN A 200 -5.80 -10.42 -0.72
N MET A 201 -6.15 -9.84 0.42
CA MET A 201 -7.37 -9.03 0.55
C MET A 201 -7.45 -7.84 -0.44
N PRO A 202 -6.36 -7.10 -0.73
CA PRO A 202 -6.41 -6.00 -1.69
C PRO A 202 -6.74 -6.46 -3.10
N VAL A 203 -6.08 -7.52 -3.60
CA VAL A 203 -6.30 -8.02 -4.97
C VAL A 203 -7.68 -8.65 -5.15
N ASN A 204 -8.28 -9.19 -4.07
CA ASN A 204 -9.64 -9.72 -4.11
C ASN A 204 -10.70 -8.66 -4.42
N MET A 205 -10.37 -7.36 -4.45
CA MET A 205 -11.29 -6.32 -4.96
C MET A 205 -11.53 -6.42 -6.47
N LEU A 206 -10.68 -7.15 -7.18
CA LEU A 206 -10.83 -7.49 -8.61
C LEU A 206 -11.51 -8.85 -8.82
N ALA A 207 -11.91 -9.56 -7.76
CA ALA A 207 -12.59 -10.83 -7.88
C ALA A 207 -14.02 -10.64 -8.42
N THR A 208 -14.44 -11.58 -9.27
CA THR A 208 -15.80 -11.62 -9.84
C THR A 208 -16.86 -12.04 -8.83
N GLU A 209 -16.48 -12.84 -7.84
CA GLU A 209 -17.39 -13.38 -6.82
C GLU A 209 -17.65 -12.34 -5.71
N ALA A 210 -18.92 -11.90 -5.58
CA ALA A 210 -19.32 -10.88 -4.60
C ALA A 210 -18.99 -11.26 -3.14
N TRP A 211 -19.12 -12.53 -2.76
CA TRP A 211 -18.82 -12.99 -1.41
C TRP A 211 -17.33 -12.84 -1.07
N ARG A 212 -16.43 -13.01 -2.06
CA ARG A 212 -14.98 -12.82 -1.88
C ARG A 212 -14.66 -11.35 -1.65
N THR A 213 -15.21 -10.47 -2.47
CA THR A 213 -15.03 -9.02 -2.36
C THR A 213 -15.53 -8.52 -1.00
N GLN A 214 -16.74 -8.93 -0.59
CA GLN A 214 -17.32 -8.52 0.69
C GLN A 214 -16.52 -9.04 1.88
N THR A 215 -16.10 -10.31 1.87
CA THR A 215 -15.30 -10.91 2.94
C THR A 215 -13.94 -10.22 3.07
N ALA A 216 -13.24 -10.01 1.95
CA ALA A 216 -11.96 -9.33 1.94
C ALA A 216 -12.07 -7.86 2.39
N LEU A 217 -13.15 -7.17 2.05
CA LEU A 217 -13.37 -5.78 2.49
C LEU A 217 -13.71 -5.71 3.99
N ALA A 218 -14.56 -6.61 4.48
CA ALA A 218 -14.96 -6.66 5.89
C ALA A 218 -13.78 -7.00 6.81
N LEU A 219 -12.98 -8.01 6.44
CA LEU A 219 -11.80 -8.40 7.21
C LEU A 219 -10.64 -7.44 7.00
N GLY A 220 -10.35 -7.10 5.75
CA GLY A 220 -9.23 -6.24 5.39
C GLY A 220 -9.40 -4.81 5.90
N GLY A 221 -10.59 -4.24 5.75
CA GLY A 221 -10.92 -2.89 6.21
C GLY A 221 -11.41 -2.85 7.65
N GLY A 222 -12.51 -3.55 7.94
CA GLY A 222 -13.16 -3.52 9.26
C GLY A 222 -12.28 -4.07 10.37
N LEU A 223 -11.91 -5.36 10.29
CA LEU A 223 -10.98 -5.95 11.26
C LEU A 223 -9.61 -5.28 11.20
N GLY A 224 -9.12 -4.90 10.01
CA GLY A 224 -7.87 -4.16 9.85
C GLY A 224 -7.81 -2.84 10.64
N ALA A 225 -8.88 -2.05 10.62
CA ALA A 225 -8.96 -0.80 11.40
C ALA A 225 -8.90 -1.06 12.90
N VAL A 226 -9.61 -2.09 13.39
CA VAL A 226 -9.56 -2.50 14.80
C VAL A 226 -8.15 -2.94 15.19
N VAL A 227 -7.52 -3.79 14.37
CA VAL A 227 -6.15 -4.27 14.60
C VAL A 227 -5.14 -3.11 14.58
N LEU A 228 -5.29 -2.11 13.72
CA LEU A 228 -4.42 -0.93 13.69
C LEU A 228 -4.54 -0.11 14.98
N VAL A 229 -5.75 0.10 15.48
CA VAL A 229 -5.98 0.79 16.76
C VAL A 229 -5.38 0.01 17.92
N LEU A 230 -5.61 -1.31 17.97
CA LEU A 230 -5.02 -2.18 18.98
C LEU A 230 -3.49 -2.19 18.93
N ALA A 231 -2.90 -2.19 17.72
CA ALA A 231 -1.45 -2.09 17.52
C ALA A 231 -0.90 -0.79 18.12
N VAL A 232 -1.54 0.36 17.85
CA VAL A 232 -1.15 1.66 18.42
C VAL A 232 -1.25 1.65 19.95
N ILE A 233 -2.33 1.13 20.52
CA ILE A 233 -2.52 1.05 21.98
C ILE A 233 -1.45 0.15 22.60
N HIS A 234 -1.21 -1.02 22.02
CA HIS A 234 -0.22 -1.98 22.50
C HIS A 234 1.20 -1.38 22.47
N LEU A 235 1.58 -0.74 21.37
CA LEU A 235 2.89 -0.07 21.23
C LEU A 235 3.07 1.10 22.20
N ALA A 236 1.99 1.80 22.54
CA ALA A 236 2.01 2.92 23.48
C ALA A 236 2.19 2.50 24.94
N ARG A 237 1.64 1.34 25.32
CA ARG A 237 1.75 0.78 26.69
C ARG A 237 3.10 0.16 26.99
N ARG A 238 3.93 -0.08 25.98
CA ARG A 238 5.22 -0.73 26.17
C ARG A 238 6.19 0.21 26.89
N GLU A 239 6.49 -0.11 28.13
CA GLU A 239 7.65 0.41 28.85
C GLU A 239 8.88 -0.29 28.29
N VAL A 240 9.87 0.49 27.85
CA VAL A 240 11.19 -0.06 27.51
C VAL A 240 12.04 0.24 28.72
N LEU A 241 12.32 -0.81 29.51
CA LEU A 241 13.46 -0.88 30.42
C LEU A 241 14.75 -0.77 29.62
#